data_AF-A0A535L4Z4-F1
#
_entry.id   AF-A0A535L4Z4-F1
#
_cell.length_a   1.000
_cell.length_b   1.000
_cell.length_c   1.000
_cell.angle_alpha   90.00
_cell.angle_beta   90.00
_cell.angle_gamma   90.00
#
_symmetry.space_group_name_H-M   'P 1'
#
loop_
_entity.id
_entity.type
_entity.pdbx_description
1 polymer ?
#
loop_
_entity_poly.entity_id
_entity_poly.type
_entity_poly.pdbx_seq_one_letter_code
_entity_poly.pdbx_strand_id
1 'polypeptide(L)'
;MAVSTRTDEEIQRDILEELKWDTRVRPNEVGVAVKDGVVTLTGWVDSYLKKMAAEEAAHRVRGVKAVVNDIEVRLPSSAERTDEDLAKAALNALQWQAGVPADKIDVTVSHGWVTLKGEVEYGYQKREAERAVERLSGVRGVINLIRVKPGLSPTDLKQKIEQALVRNAELDASRISRSRNPCCMASELIP
;
A
#
# COMPACT_ATOMS: atom_id res chain seq x y z
N MET A 1 3.78 32.28 16.91
CA MET A 1 3.60 30.89 17.39
C MET A 1 4.99 30.26 17.46
N ALA A 2 5.52 29.98 18.64
CA ALA A 2 6.81 29.31 18.76
C ALA A 2 6.61 27.83 18.39
N VAL A 3 7.19 27.39 17.27
CA VAL A 3 7.35 25.96 17.00
C VAL A 3 8.31 25.46 18.07
N SER A 4 7.81 24.68 19.02
CA SER A 4 8.64 23.90 19.93
C SER A 4 9.43 22.91 19.09
N THR A 5 10.63 23.31 18.66
CA THR A 5 11.66 22.41 18.15
C THR A 5 12.13 21.59 19.33
N ARG A 6 11.67 20.35 19.40
CA ARG A 6 12.24 19.34 20.31
C ARG A 6 13.73 19.21 20.04
N THR A 7 14.51 19.01 21.10
CA THR A 7 15.95 18.79 20.94
C THR A 7 16.21 17.38 20.42
N ASP A 8 17.38 17.16 19.82
CA ASP A 8 17.76 15.85 19.32
C ASP A 8 17.83 14.82 20.46
N GLU A 9 18.21 15.23 21.68
CA GLU A 9 18.23 14.36 22.86
C GLU A 9 16.82 13.96 23.32
N GLU A 10 15.84 14.88 23.22
CA GLU A 10 14.44 14.56 23.50
C GLU A 10 13.90 13.57 22.47
N ILE A 11 14.16 13.80 21.19
CA ILE A 11 13.77 12.89 20.10
C ILE A 11 14.42 11.52 20.31
N GLN A 12 15.71 11.47 20.62
CA GLN A 12 16.44 10.22 20.86
C GLN A 12 15.83 9.43 22.02
N ARG A 13 15.51 10.09 23.14
CA ARG A 13 14.89 9.45 24.31
C ARG A 13 13.51 8.91 23.96
N ASP A 14 12.67 9.70 23.30
CA ASP A 14 11.33 9.28 22.88
C ASP A 14 11.41 8.05 21.96
N ILE A 15 12.38 7.99 21.03
CA ILE A 15 12.58 6.82 20.15
C ILE A 15 13.01 5.59 20.96
N LEU A 16 13.92 5.75 21.91
CA LEU A 16 14.35 4.63 22.77
C LEU A 16 13.19 4.11 23.63
N GLU A 17 12.26 4.97 24.05
CA GLU A 17 11.05 4.58 24.76
C GLU A 17 10.06 3.84 23.85
N GLU A 18 9.84 4.33 22.62
CA GLU A 18 9.01 3.66 21.60
C GLU A 18 9.56 2.26 21.24
N LEU A 19 10.87 2.15 21.04
CA LEU A 19 11.53 0.87 20.74
C LEU A 19 11.46 -0.11 21.92
N LYS A 20 11.49 0.37 23.17
CA LYS A 20 11.29 -0.47 24.36
C LYS A 20 9.86 -0.99 24.47
N TRP A 21 8.89 -0.22 24.00
CA TRP A 21 7.49 -0.62 24.01
C TRP A 21 7.15 -1.64 22.91
N ASP A 22 7.88 -1.66 21.80
CA ASP A 22 7.69 -2.65 20.74
C ASP A 22 8.29 -4.00 21.12
N THR A 23 7.44 -4.91 21.61
CA THR A 23 7.83 -6.27 22.05
C THR A 23 8.48 -7.12 20.96
N ARG A 24 8.41 -6.70 19.69
CA ARG A 24 9.07 -7.38 18.58
C ARG A 24 10.56 -7.07 18.53
N VAL A 25 11.01 -5.92 19.02
CA VAL A 25 12.40 -5.46 18.95
C VAL A 25 13.03 -5.56 20.34
N ARG A 26 14.17 -6.26 20.47
CA ARG A 26 14.90 -6.25 21.74
C ARG A 26 15.71 -4.94 21.82
N PRO A 27 15.62 -4.16 22.92
CA PRO A 27 16.27 -2.85 23.03
C PRO A 27 17.79 -2.89 22.88
N ASN A 28 18.43 -4.03 23.15
CA ASN A 28 19.88 -4.14 23.28
C ASN A 28 20.58 -4.35 21.94
N GLU A 29 19.84 -4.45 20.84
CA GLU A 29 20.35 -4.80 19.51
C GLU A 29 20.32 -3.63 18.52
N VAL A 30 19.66 -2.52 18.88
CA VAL A 30 19.46 -1.35 18.01
C VAL A 30 19.99 -0.07 18.68
N GLY A 31 20.97 0.56 18.04
CA GLY A 31 21.49 1.88 18.40
C GLY A 31 20.68 3.00 17.73
N VAL A 32 20.49 4.12 18.44
CA VAL A 32 19.78 5.30 17.94
C VAL A 32 20.67 6.52 18.10
N ALA A 33 20.94 7.21 16.99
CA ALA A 33 21.56 8.53 16.97
C ALA A 33 20.61 9.53 16.31
N VAL A 34 20.57 10.76 16.82
CA VAL A 34 19.73 11.83 16.25
C VAL A 34 20.58 13.06 16.02
N LYS A 35 20.41 13.68 14.86
CA LYS A 35 21.09 14.94 14.52
C LYS A 35 20.19 15.79 13.63
N ASP A 36 19.89 17.01 14.06
CA ASP A 36 19.04 17.97 13.34
C ASP A 36 17.63 17.41 13.02
N GLY A 37 17.13 16.49 13.84
CA GLY A 37 15.89 15.73 13.61
C GLY A 37 16.01 14.57 12.60
N VAL A 38 17.22 14.25 12.13
CA VAL A 38 17.52 13.05 11.33
C VAL A 38 17.95 11.93 12.26
N VAL A 39 17.21 10.83 12.24
CA VAL A 39 17.47 9.64 13.06
C VAL A 39 18.31 8.66 12.26
N THR A 40 19.33 8.08 12.89
CA THR A 40 20.07 6.94 12.34
C THR A 40 19.89 5.75 13.28
N LEU A 41 19.29 4.69 12.75
CA LEU A 41 19.13 3.40 13.43
C LEU A 41 20.25 2.47 12.97
N THR A 42 21.01 1.92 13.91
CA THR A 42 22.12 1.00 13.64
C THR A 42 21.97 -0.28 14.46
N GLY A 43 22.71 -1.33 14.11
CA GLY A 43 22.71 -2.60 14.87
C GLY A 43 22.28 -3.78 14.02
N TRP A 44 21.73 -4.81 14.65
CA TRP A 44 21.29 -6.01 13.93
C TRP A 44 19.98 -6.57 14.50
N VAL A 45 19.22 -7.28 13.68
CA VAL A 45 17.98 -7.97 14.08
C VAL A 45 17.89 -9.34 13.41
N ASP A 46 17.12 -10.25 14.00
CA ASP A 46 16.95 -11.62 13.49
C ASP A 46 15.85 -11.77 12.40
N SER A 47 15.16 -10.67 12.07
CA SER A 47 14.01 -10.68 11.15
C SER A 47 13.82 -9.34 10.45
N TYR A 48 13.48 -9.38 9.16
CA TYR A 48 13.16 -8.17 8.40
C TYR A 48 11.96 -7.39 8.98
N LEU A 49 10.95 -8.09 9.51
CA LEU A 49 9.80 -7.43 10.14
C LEU A 49 10.20 -6.59 11.37
N LYS A 50 11.23 -7.01 12.11
CA LYS A 50 11.76 -6.22 13.24
C LYS A 50 12.49 -4.98 12.77
N LYS A 51 13.25 -5.08 11.66
CA LYS A 51 13.90 -3.93 11.01
C LYS A 51 12.86 -2.88 10.59
N MET A 52 11.77 -3.32 9.95
CA MET A 52 10.67 -2.43 9.57
C MET A 52 9.95 -1.85 10.78
N ALA A 53 9.69 -2.66 11.82
CA ALA A 53 9.05 -2.20 13.04
C ALA A 53 9.87 -1.09 13.74
N ALA A 54 11.20 -1.22 13.78
CA ALA A 54 12.07 -0.19 14.34
C ALA A 54 12.03 1.12 13.56
N GLU A 55 12.00 1.04 12.23
CA GLU A 55 11.85 2.20 11.35
C GLU A 55 10.50 2.89 11.54
N GLU A 56 9.41 2.13 11.55
CA GLU A 56 8.07 2.65 11.82
C GLU A 56 7.97 3.28 13.21
N ALA A 57 8.62 2.69 14.23
CA ALA A 57 8.66 3.25 15.58
C ALA A 57 9.37 4.60 15.62
N ALA A 58 10.51 4.73 14.94
CA ALA A 58 11.20 6.01 14.83
C ALA A 58 10.33 7.06 14.13
N HIS A 59 9.61 6.70 13.07
CA HIS A 59 8.71 7.62 12.36
C HIS A 59 7.50 8.09 13.18
N ARG A 60 7.07 7.34 14.20
CA ARG A 60 5.98 7.75 15.09
C ARG A 60 6.37 8.90 16.02
N VAL A 61 7.66 9.09 16.28
CA VAL A 61 8.13 10.12 17.21
C VAL A 61 8.04 11.51 16.59
N ARG A 62 7.33 12.41 17.28
CA ARG A 62 7.20 13.81 16.86
C ARG A 62 8.57 14.51 16.91
N GLY A 63 8.94 15.14 15.80
CA GLY A 63 10.21 15.85 15.63
C GLY A 63 11.17 15.15 14.66
N VAL A 64 10.91 13.88 14.35
CA VAL A 64 11.66 13.13 13.33
C VAL A 64 11.33 13.66 11.95
N LYS A 65 12.37 14.08 11.22
CA LYS A 65 12.28 14.59 9.84
C LYS A 65 12.63 13.52 8.82
N ALA A 66 13.59 12.66 9.15
CA ALA A 66 14.05 11.55 8.30
C ALA A 66 14.62 10.44 9.18
N VAL A 67 14.59 9.21 8.67
CA VAL A 67 15.17 8.03 9.33
C VAL A 67 16.12 7.37 8.33
N VAL A 68 17.34 7.11 8.77
CA VAL A 68 18.34 6.28 8.10
C VAL A 68 18.36 4.94 8.82
N ASN A 69 18.00 3.86 8.12
CA ASN A 69 17.87 2.52 8.69
C ASN A 69 19.03 1.61 8.26
N ASP A 70 20.14 1.71 9.00
CA ASP A 70 21.36 0.91 8.83
C ASP A 70 21.35 -0.38 9.67
N ILE A 71 20.16 -0.86 10.08
CA ILE A 71 20.03 -2.13 10.79
C ILE A 71 20.31 -3.30 9.83
N GLU A 72 21.19 -4.20 10.24
CA GLU A 72 21.51 -5.44 9.51
C GLU A 72 20.53 -6.57 9.89
N VAL A 73 19.97 -7.28 8.90
CA VAL A 73 19.12 -8.46 9.17
C VAL A 73 19.98 -9.73 9.15
N ARG A 74 20.19 -10.32 10.33
CA ARG A 74 20.96 -11.55 10.55
C ARG A 74 20.00 -12.70 10.89
N LEU A 75 19.56 -13.40 9.85
CA LEU A 75 18.65 -14.53 10.01
C LEU A 75 19.31 -15.66 10.81
N PRO A 76 18.60 -16.31 11.76
CA PRO A 76 19.09 -17.52 12.39
C PRO A 76 19.16 -18.66 11.37
N SER A 77 20.04 -19.63 11.57
CA SER A 77 20.25 -20.77 10.64
C SER A 77 18.97 -21.56 10.34
N SER A 78 18.00 -21.57 11.26
CA SER A 78 16.69 -22.21 11.08
C SER A 78 15.76 -21.48 10.11
N ALA A 79 16.01 -20.19 9.85
CA ALA A 79 15.23 -19.34 8.95
C ALA A 79 15.96 -19.08 7.62
N GLU A 80 17.19 -19.57 7.45
CA GLU A 80 17.90 -19.51 6.18
C GLU A 80 17.18 -20.37 5.13
N ARG A 81 16.98 -19.79 3.95
CA ARG A 81 16.40 -20.45 2.79
C ARG A 81 17.27 -20.16 1.57
N THR A 82 17.27 -21.10 0.63
CA THR A 82 17.85 -20.82 -0.68
C THR A 82 17.02 -19.76 -1.39
N ASP A 83 17.64 -18.98 -2.26
CA ASP A 83 16.92 -17.98 -3.06
C ASP A 83 15.85 -18.63 -3.95
N GLU A 84 16.07 -19.88 -4.39
CA GLU A 84 15.09 -20.65 -5.16
C GLU A 84 13.84 -20.98 -4.34
N ASP A 85 14.02 -21.47 -3.11
CA ASP A 85 12.90 -21.76 -2.20
C ASP A 85 12.16 -20.49 -1.80
N LEU A 86 12.90 -19.40 -1.57
CA LEU A 86 12.32 -18.10 -1.26
C LEU A 86 11.52 -17.54 -2.45
N ALA A 87 12.01 -17.69 -3.68
CA ALA A 87 11.28 -17.29 -4.89
C ALA A 87 9.97 -18.07 -5.06
N LYS A 88 10.00 -19.40 -4.87
CA LYS A 88 8.79 -20.24 -4.90
C LYS A 88 7.81 -19.84 -3.80
N ALA A 89 8.30 -19.60 -2.58
CA ALA A 89 7.47 -19.15 -1.47
C ALA A 89 6.83 -17.78 -1.76
N ALA A 90 7.56 -16.85 -2.37
CA ALA A 90 7.05 -15.54 -2.76
C ALA A 90 5.95 -15.63 -3.82
N LEU A 91 6.16 -16.44 -4.87
CA LEU A 91 5.13 -16.67 -5.89
C LEU A 91 3.87 -17.28 -5.29
N ASN A 92 4.01 -18.30 -4.44
CA ASN A 92 2.88 -18.90 -3.75
C ASN A 92 2.16 -17.87 -2.86
N ALA A 93 2.88 -17.10 -2.05
CA ALA A 93 2.29 -16.09 -1.17
C ALA A 93 1.47 -15.05 -1.93
N LEU A 94 1.95 -14.60 -3.10
CA LEU A 94 1.22 -13.67 -3.96
C LEU A 94 -0.04 -14.31 -4.55
N GLN A 95 0.01 -15.58 -4.96
CA GLN A 95 -1.14 -16.31 -5.48
C GLN A 95 -2.26 -16.50 -4.43
N TRP A 96 -1.88 -16.74 -3.18
CA TRP A 96 -2.84 -16.88 -2.08
C TRP A 96 -3.44 -15.52 -1.65
N GLN A 97 -2.83 -14.40 -2.03
CA GLN A 97 -3.30 -13.08 -1.61
C GLN A 97 -4.47 -12.59 -2.46
N ALA A 98 -5.66 -12.66 -1.87
CA ALA A 98 -6.90 -12.24 -2.53
C ALA A 98 -6.81 -10.79 -3.03
N GLY A 99 -7.14 -10.59 -4.30
CA GLY A 99 -7.18 -9.27 -4.93
C GLY A 99 -5.84 -8.73 -5.44
N VAL A 100 -4.75 -9.48 -5.31
CA VAL A 100 -3.45 -9.17 -5.94
C VAL A 100 -3.34 -9.94 -7.27
N PRO A 101 -3.14 -9.27 -8.41
CA PRO A 101 -2.95 -9.94 -9.70
C PRO A 101 -1.53 -10.51 -9.79
N ALA A 102 -1.30 -11.69 -9.21
CA ALA A 102 0.01 -12.35 -9.16
C ALA A 102 0.60 -12.60 -10.56
N ASP A 103 -0.25 -12.75 -11.58
CA ASP A 103 0.11 -12.91 -13.00
C ASP A 103 0.76 -11.67 -13.62
N LYS A 104 0.55 -10.49 -13.02
CA LYS A 104 1.10 -9.20 -13.48
C LYS A 104 2.32 -8.74 -12.66
N ILE A 105 2.81 -9.59 -11.75
CA ILE A 105 3.90 -9.26 -10.83
C ILE A 105 5.05 -10.25 -11.04
N ASP A 106 6.17 -9.73 -11.50
CA ASP A 106 7.45 -10.42 -11.56
C ASP A 106 8.14 -10.38 -10.20
N VAL A 107 8.68 -11.52 -9.77
CA VAL A 107 9.45 -11.66 -8.54
C VAL A 107 10.89 -12.02 -8.88
N THR A 108 11.85 -11.27 -8.35
CA THR A 108 13.29 -11.58 -8.46
C THR A 108 13.86 -11.70 -7.05
N VAL A 109 14.60 -12.77 -6.77
CA VAL A 109 15.24 -12.99 -5.47
C VAL A 109 16.76 -13.05 -5.63
N SER A 110 17.49 -12.34 -4.78
CA SER A 110 18.94 -12.42 -4.73
C SER A 110 19.45 -12.18 -3.31
N HIS A 111 20.21 -13.13 -2.76
CA HIS A 111 20.80 -13.07 -1.43
C HIS A 111 19.77 -12.72 -0.34
N GLY A 112 18.56 -13.31 -0.42
CA GLY A 112 17.45 -13.03 0.49
C GLY A 112 16.73 -11.68 0.27
N TRP A 113 17.12 -10.89 -0.74
CA TRP A 113 16.39 -9.70 -1.17
C TRP A 113 15.36 -10.05 -2.22
N VAL A 114 14.10 -9.66 -1.98
CA VAL A 114 13.00 -9.90 -2.91
C VAL A 114 12.62 -8.60 -3.60
N THR A 115 12.71 -8.57 -4.93
CA THR A 115 12.27 -7.45 -5.75
C THR A 115 10.95 -7.80 -6.43
N LEU A 116 9.94 -6.95 -6.24
CA LEU A 116 8.64 -7.05 -6.87
C LEU A 116 8.52 -6.00 -7.97
N LYS A 117 8.21 -6.41 -9.20
CA LYS A 117 8.04 -5.51 -10.34
C LYS A 117 6.77 -5.86 -11.08
N GLY A 118 6.05 -4.87 -11.59
CA GLY A 118 4.80 -5.12 -12.30
C GLY A 118 3.89 -3.91 -12.34
N GLU A 119 2.67 -4.13 -12.80
CA GLU A 119 1.63 -3.10 -12.88
C GLU A 119 0.33 -3.59 -12.26
N VAL A 120 -0.22 -2.77 -11.37
CA VAL A 120 -1.49 -3.04 -10.67
C VAL A 120 -2.45 -1.88 -10.84
N GLU A 121 -3.74 -2.13 -10.65
CA GLU A 121 -4.79 -1.13 -10.86
C GLU A 121 -4.96 -0.21 -9.66
N TYR A 122 -4.75 -0.75 -8.46
CA TYR A 122 -4.99 -0.04 -7.20
C TYR A 122 -3.80 -0.07 -6.26
N GLY A 123 -3.59 1.03 -5.52
CA GLY A 123 -2.51 1.14 -4.55
C GLY A 123 -2.59 0.13 -3.40
N TYR A 124 -3.78 -0.39 -3.07
CA TYR A 124 -3.88 -1.46 -2.08
C TYR A 124 -3.21 -2.75 -2.57
N GLN A 125 -3.33 -3.10 -3.85
CA GLN A 125 -2.73 -4.32 -4.42
C GLN A 125 -1.21 -4.28 -4.29
N LYS A 126 -0.62 -3.10 -4.53
CA LYS A 126 0.81 -2.85 -4.33
C LYS A 126 1.23 -3.12 -2.88
N ARG A 127 0.48 -2.62 -1.89
CA ARG A 127 0.78 -2.81 -0.46
C ARG A 127 0.56 -4.25 0.00
N GLU A 128 -0.47 -4.90 -0.50
CA GLU A 128 -0.78 -6.28 -0.14
C GLU A 128 0.25 -7.25 -0.73
N ALA A 129 0.74 -7.00 -1.95
CA ALA A 129 1.83 -7.77 -2.55
C ALA A 129 3.12 -7.68 -1.71
N GLU A 130 3.47 -6.48 -1.26
CA GLU A 130 4.60 -6.25 -0.38
C GLU A 130 4.42 -6.99 0.95
N ARG A 131 3.31 -6.78 1.65
CA ARG A 131 3.02 -7.44 2.94
C ARG A 131 3.03 -8.96 2.85
N ALA A 132 2.57 -9.54 1.74
CA ALA A 132 2.59 -10.99 1.54
C ALA A 132 4.02 -11.55 1.55
N VAL A 133 4.95 -10.81 0.93
CA VAL A 133 6.36 -11.21 0.82
C VAL A 133 7.14 -10.89 2.09
N GLU A 134 6.91 -9.74 2.72
CA GLU A 134 7.61 -9.33 3.96
C GLU A 134 7.47 -10.33 5.10
N ARG A 135 6.36 -11.09 5.12
CA ARG A 135 6.07 -12.09 6.16
C ARG A 135 6.77 -13.43 5.94
N LEU A 136 7.44 -13.61 4.80
CA LEU A 136 8.12 -14.86 4.50
C LEU A 136 9.40 -15.00 5.32
N SER A 137 9.58 -16.16 5.93
CA SER A 137 10.84 -16.52 6.58
C SER A 137 11.95 -16.61 5.53
N GLY A 138 13.13 -16.07 5.83
CA GLY A 138 14.26 -16.03 4.89
C GLY A 138 14.42 -14.68 4.17
N VAL A 139 13.44 -13.79 4.26
CA VAL A 139 13.54 -12.43 3.68
C VAL A 139 14.47 -11.56 4.52
N ARG A 140 15.45 -10.96 3.84
CA ARG A 140 16.36 -9.95 4.40
C ARG A 140 15.96 -8.54 4.00
N GLY A 141 15.25 -8.39 2.88
CA GLY A 141 14.76 -7.11 2.38
C GLY A 141 13.76 -7.26 1.26
N VAL A 142 12.88 -6.27 1.09
CA VAL A 142 11.91 -6.22 -0.01
C VAL A 142 12.06 -4.91 -0.76
N ILE A 143 12.10 -4.98 -2.10
CA ILE A 143 12.13 -3.83 -3.00
C ILE A 143 10.85 -3.85 -3.83
N ASN A 144 9.92 -2.94 -3.52
CA ASN A 144 8.63 -2.85 -4.22
C ASN A 144 8.66 -1.81 -5.37
N LEU A 145 8.88 -2.29 -6.59
CA LEU A 145 8.89 -1.51 -7.83
C LEU A 145 7.56 -1.60 -8.60
N ILE A 146 6.48 -2.07 -7.98
CA ILE A 146 5.16 -2.15 -8.60
C ILE A 146 4.63 -0.74 -8.90
N ARG A 147 4.12 -0.55 -10.12
CA ARG A 147 3.49 0.69 -10.60
C ARG A 147 1.98 0.59 -10.52
N VAL A 148 1.32 1.65 -10.06
CA VAL A 148 -0.15 1.72 -10.01
C VAL A 148 -0.64 2.47 -11.24
N LYS A 149 -1.41 1.80 -12.11
CA LYS A 149 -2.07 2.38 -13.28
C LYS A 149 -3.59 2.19 -13.14
N PRO A 150 -4.34 3.22 -12.72
CA PRO A 150 -5.79 3.13 -12.63
C PRO A 150 -6.39 2.78 -13.99
N GLY A 151 -7.25 1.75 -14.04
CA GLY A 151 -7.88 1.31 -15.29
C GLY A 151 -8.93 2.27 -15.87
N LEU A 152 -9.24 3.37 -15.17
CA LEU A 152 -10.17 4.41 -15.63
C LEU A 152 -9.52 5.78 -15.44
N SER A 153 -9.28 6.49 -16.55
CA SER A 153 -8.98 7.92 -16.49
C SER A 153 -10.23 8.67 -16.03
N PRO A 154 -10.12 9.72 -15.18
CA PRO A 154 -11.25 10.57 -14.82
C PRO A 154 -12.03 11.11 -16.03
N THR A 155 -11.32 11.32 -17.15
CA THR A 155 -11.91 11.76 -18.43
C THR A 155 -12.84 10.70 -19.04
N ASP A 156 -12.44 9.43 -19.00
CA ASP A 156 -13.23 8.32 -19.57
C ASP A 156 -14.45 8.01 -18.70
N LEU A 157 -14.32 8.19 -17.38
CA LEU A 157 -15.43 8.05 -16.44
C LEU A 157 -16.48 9.16 -16.68
N LYS A 158 -16.03 10.41 -16.88
CA LYS A 158 -16.91 11.53 -17.23
C LYS A 158 -17.67 11.25 -18.52
N GLN A 159 -16.98 10.83 -19.58
CA GLN A 159 -17.63 10.50 -20.86
C GLN A 159 -18.64 9.36 -20.74
N LYS A 160 -18.32 8.29 -20.00
CA LYS A 160 -19.27 7.17 -19.79
C LYS A 160 -20.52 7.60 -18.99
N ILE A 161 -20.36 8.47 -17.99
CA ILE A 161 -21.49 9.00 -17.21
C ILE A 161 -22.35 9.94 -18.08
N GLU A 162 -21.73 10.83 -18.85
CA GLU A 162 -22.43 11.74 -19.77
C GLU A 162 -23.23 10.95 -20.82
N GLN A 163 -22.63 9.93 -21.44
CA GLN A 163 -23.33 9.07 -22.40
C GLN A 163 -24.48 8.27 -21.76
N ALA A 164 -24.33 7.83 -20.50
CA ALA A 164 -25.40 7.16 -19.78
C ALA A 164 -26.56 8.10 -19.43
N LEU A 165 -26.28 9.35 -19.06
CA LEU A 165 -27.28 10.39 -18.80
C LEU A 165 -28.04 10.78 -20.08
N VAL A 166 -27.34 10.97 -21.20
CA VAL A 166 -27.96 11.33 -22.49
C VAL A 166 -28.94 10.25 -22.95
N ARG A 167 -28.54 8.96 -22.91
CA ARG A 167 -29.44 7.85 -23.26
C ARG A 167 -30.70 7.80 -22.39
N ASN A 168 -30.61 8.17 -21.12
CA ASN A 168 -31.77 8.13 -20.22
C ASN A 168 -32.73 9.31 -20.48
N ALA A 169 -32.20 10.49 -20.77
CA ALA A 169 -33.00 11.66 -21.13
C ALA A 169 -33.77 11.47 -22.45
N GLU A 170 -33.18 10.80 -23.45
CA GLU A 170 -33.85 10.44 -24.70
C GLU A 170 -35.00 9.45 -24.49
N LEU A 171 -34.82 8.46 -23.60
CA LEU A 171 -35.87 7.51 -23.23
C LEU A 171 -37.04 8.19 -22.50
N ASP A 172 -36.77 9.12 -21.58
CA ASP A 172 -37.82 9.86 -20.86
C ASP A 172 -38.58 10.84 -21.77
N ALA A 173 -37.90 11.52 -22.70
CA ALA A 173 -38.56 12.38 -23.69
C ALA A 173 -39.53 11.58 -24.59
N SER A 174 -39.18 10.34 -24.95
CA SER A 174 -40.03 9.47 -25.75
C SER A 174 -41.31 9.03 -25.01
N ARG A 175 -41.29 8.89 -23.68
CA ARG A 175 -42.47 8.57 -22.85
C ARG A 175 -43.45 9.73 -22.75
N ILE A 176 -42.97 10.97 -22.66
CA ILE A 176 -43.84 12.15 -22.54
C ILE A 176 -44.64 12.39 -23.84
N SER A 177 -44.08 12.05 -25.00
CA SER A 177 -44.74 12.21 -26.30
C SER A 177 -45.98 11.32 -26.49
N ARG A 178 -46.02 10.12 -25.88
CA ARG A 178 -47.14 9.18 -25.99
C ARG A 178 -48.35 9.53 -25.10
N SER A 179 -48.22 10.49 -24.19
CA SER A 179 -49.30 10.87 -23.25
C SER A 179 -50.22 11.98 -23.77
N ARG A 180 -49.92 12.65 -24.89
CA ARG A 180 -50.83 13.66 -25.48
C ARG A 180 -51.75 13.01 -26.51
N ASN A 181 -52.68 12.17 -26.05
CA ASN A 181 -53.86 11.83 -26.85
C ASN A 181 -54.96 12.86 -26.50
N PRO A 182 -55.44 13.69 -27.43
CA PRO A 182 -56.52 14.63 -27.16
C PRO A 182 -57.83 13.84 -27.01
N CYS A 183 -58.25 13.60 -25.77
CA CYS A 183 -59.57 13.11 -25.44
C CYS A 183 -60.57 14.28 -25.45
N CYS A 184 -60.92 14.79 -26.63
CA CYS A 184 -62.04 15.71 -26.83
C CYS A 184 -62.50 15.62 -28.29
N MET A 185 -63.66 15.03 -28.54
CA MET A 185 -64.76 15.58 -29.34
C MET A 185 -65.84 14.50 -29.47
N ALA A 186 -66.81 14.56 -28.56
CA ALA A 186 -68.13 13.97 -28.75
C ALA A 186 -69.05 15.08 -29.25
N SER A 187 -69.65 14.94 -30.43
CA SER A 187 -71.00 15.44 -30.79
C SER A 187 -71.33 15.09 -32.24
N GLU A 188 -72.58 14.65 -32.46
CA GLU A 188 -73.33 14.60 -33.74
C GLU A 188 -72.91 13.56 -34.80
N LEU A 189 -73.77 12.80 -35.48
CA LEU A 189 -75.22 12.87 -35.77
C LEU A 189 -75.71 11.46 -36.19
N ILE A 190 -76.95 11.14 -35.81
CA ILE A 190 -77.75 9.99 -36.27
C ILE A 190 -78.46 10.38 -37.59
N PRO A 191 -78.78 9.42 -38.46
CA PRO A 191 -80.18 9.29 -38.89
C PRO A 191 -80.78 7.92 -38.55
#